data_AF-A0ABD7AT20-F1
#
_entry.id   AF-A0ABD7AT20-F1
#
_cell.length_a   1.000
_cell.length_b   1.000
_cell.length_c   1.000
_cell.angle_alpha   90.00
_cell.angle_beta   90.00
_cell.angle_gamma   90.00
#
_symmetry.space_group_name_H-M   'P 1'
#
loop_
_entity.id
_entity.type
_entity.pdbx_description
1 polymer ?
#
loop_
_entity_poly.entity_id
_entity_poly.type
_entity_poly.pdbx_seq_one_letter_code
_entity_poly.pdbx_strand_id
1 'polypeptide(L)'
;MSKNYKDRYQRKHSLTLCFNDEEFQQVEELAEALRKPRATAVRELILNKEFKLKKEISKKENGDIYYELHKIGVNINQIARAINTDIDKFINQDFAEDFINLFEEITNDIEKIKGKI
;
A
#
# COMPACT_ATOMS: atom_id res chain seq x y z
N MET A 1 48.16 -17.31 13.32
CA MET A 1 46.85 -17.35 14.01
C MET A 1 45.79 -17.81 13.01
N SER A 2 45.06 -18.88 13.32
CA SER A 2 43.96 -19.38 12.48
C SER A 2 42.86 -18.30 12.40
N LYS A 3 42.61 -17.73 11.21
CA LYS A 3 41.51 -16.77 11.02
C LYS A 3 40.20 -17.48 11.33
N ASN A 4 39.44 -16.97 12.29
CA ASN A 4 38.15 -17.54 12.66
C ASN A 4 37.23 -17.51 11.43
N TYR A 5 36.46 -18.57 11.17
CA TYR A 5 35.59 -18.65 9.99
C TYR A 5 34.67 -17.41 9.85
N LYS A 6 34.26 -16.85 10.99
CA LYS A 6 33.45 -15.63 11.07
C LYS A 6 34.15 -14.38 10.53
N ASP A 7 35.48 -14.30 10.60
CA ASP A 7 36.26 -13.16 10.08
C ASP A 7 36.32 -13.12 8.55
N ARG A 8 35.98 -14.23 7.88
CA ARG A 8 35.88 -14.32 6.42
C ARG A 8 34.54 -13.83 5.88
N TYR A 9 33.53 -13.67 6.74
CA TYR A 9 32.20 -13.25 6.31
C TYR A 9 32.17 -11.74 6.10
N GLN A 10 32.03 -11.31 4.85
CA GLN A 10 31.97 -9.89 4.50
C GLN A 10 30.65 -9.23 4.94
N ARG A 11 29.58 -10.02 5.13
CA ARG A 11 28.24 -9.53 5.51
C ARG A 11 28.05 -9.63 7.01
N LYS A 12 28.32 -8.53 7.74
CA LYS A 12 28.32 -8.50 9.21
C LYS A 12 26.98 -8.08 9.85
N HIS A 13 26.07 -7.49 9.08
CA HIS A 13 24.77 -7.02 9.55
C HIS A 13 23.66 -7.97 9.12
N SER A 14 22.77 -8.32 10.05
CA SER A 14 21.62 -9.19 9.82
C SER A 14 20.32 -8.40 9.79
N LEU A 15 19.45 -8.76 8.86
CA LEU A 15 18.05 -8.35 8.80
C LEU A 15 17.20 -9.63 8.73
N THR A 16 16.13 -9.69 9.51
CA THR A 16 15.15 -10.79 9.48
C THR A 16 13.85 -10.29 8.87
N LEU A 17 13.30 -11.05 7.93
CA LEU A 17 12.00 -10.78 7.31
C LEU A 17 11.07 -11.94 7.65
N CYS A 18 9.84 -11.61 8.07
CA CYS A 18 8.77 -12.58 8.26
C CYS A 18 7.79 -12.45 7.10
N PHE A 19 7.42 -13.57 6.51
CA PHE A 19 6.48 -13.66 5.39
C PHE A 19 5.29 -14.51 5.81
N ASN A 20 4.11 -14.18 5.29
CA ASN A 20 3.01 -15.14 5.23
C ASN A 20 3.26 -16.17 4.11
N ASP A 21 2.40 -17.18 4.01
CA ASP A 21 2.58 -18.28 3.04
C ASP A 21 2.63 -17.79 1.57
N GLU A 22 1.76 -16.85 1.20
CA GLU A 22 1.69 -16.29 -0.16
C GLU A 22 2.92 -15.43 -0.50
N GLU A 23 3.38 -14.63 0.46
CA GLU A 23 4.58 -13.81 0.31
C GLU A 23 5.84 -14.67 0.23
N PHE A 24 5.89 -15.77 1.00
CA PHE A 24 7.00 -16.70 0.96
C PHE A 24 7.06 -17.44 -0.38
N GLN A 25 5.92 -17.85 -0.91
CA GLN A 25 5.83 -18.49 -2.23
C GLN A 25 6.37 -17.57 -3.34
N GLN A 26 6.09 -16.26 -3.29
CA GLN A 26 6.65 -15.30 -4.24
C GLN A 26 8.19 -15.23 -4.16
N VAL A 27 8.76 -15.36 -2.96
CA VAL A 27 10.22 -15.41 -2.77
C VAL A 27 10.81 -16.69 -3.35
N GLU A 28 10.11 -17.83 -3.22
CA GLU A 28 10.54 -19.10 -3.83
C GLU A 28 10.59 -19.00 -5.36
N GLU A 29 9.50 -18.52 -5.96
CA GLU A 29 9.39 -18.38 -7.42
C GLU A 29 10.45 -17.43 -7.98
N LEU A 30 10.71 -16.32 -7.28
CA LEU A 30 11.77 -15.37 -7.65
C LEU A 30 13.16 -16.02 -7.58
N ALA A 31 13.43 -16.76 -6.51
CA ALA A 31 14.71 -17.42 -6.32
C ALA A 31 14.97 -18.50 -7.39
N GLU A 32 13.94 -19.25 -7.74
CA GLU A 32 13.97 -20.25 -8.80
C GLU A 32 14.20 -19.62 -10.18
N ALA A 33 13.42 -18.58 -10.52
CA ALA A 33 13.55 -17.85 -11.78
C ALA A 33 14.96 -17.24 -11.97
N LEU A 34 15.55 -16.70 -10.90
CA LEU A 34 16.89 -16.13 -10.92
C LEU A 34 18.01 -17.18 -10.76
N ARG A 35 17.65 -18.45 -10.50
CA ARG A 35 18.58 -19.56 -10.18
C ARG A 35 19.57 -19.20 -9.07
N LYS A 36 19.07 -18.56 -8.02
CA LYS A 36 19.87 -18.05 -6.91
C LYS A 36 19.28 -18.47 -5.56
N PRO A 37 20.10 -18.56 -4.50
CA PRO A 37 19.57 -18.74 -3.16
C PRO A 37 18.62 -17.61 -2.78
N ARG A 38 17.56 -17.92 -2.02
CA ARG A 38 16.56 -16.96 -1.50
C ARG A 38 17.18 -15.68 -0.96
N ALA A 39 18.17 -15.82 -0.07
CA ALA A 39 18.86 -14.70 0.56
C ALA A 39 19.63 -13.81 -0.44
N THR A 40 20.03 -14.35 -1.59
CA THR A 40 20.67 -13.59 -2.67
C THR A 40 19.62 -12.91 -3.53
N ALA A 41 18.55 -13.61 -3.94
CA ALA A 41 17.45 -13.06 -4.71
C ALA A 41 16.76 -11.89 -3.99
N VAL A 42 16.40 -12.08 -2.71
CA VAL A 42 15.79 -11.03 -1.86
C VAL A 42 16.74 -9.82 -1.72
N ARG A 43 18.04 -10.06 -1.55
CA ARG A 43 19.02 -8.98 -1.41
C ARG A 43 19.16 -8.19 -2.70
N GLU A 44 19.24 -8.87 -3.84
CA GLU A 44 19.28 -8.21 -5.14
C GLU A 44 18.01 -7.41 -5.39
N LEU A 45 16.84 -7.93 -5.00
CA LEU A 45 15.58 -7.19 -5.09
C LEU A 45 15.57 -5.93 -4.21
N ILE A 46 16.08 -6.00 -2.98
CA ILE A 46 16.18 -4.84 -2.07
C ILE A 46 17.20 -3.80 -2.57
N LEU A 47 18.32 -4.25 -3.16
CA LEU A 47 19.43 -3.38 -3.56
C LEU A 47 19.31 -2.85 -5.01
N ASN A 48 18.62 -3.56 -5.89
CA ASN A 48 18.34 -3.10 -7.24
C ASN A 48 17.22 -2.06 -7.19
N LYS A 49 17.64 -0.79 -7.13
CA LYS A 49 16.82 0.43 -7.07
C LYS A 49 15.80 0.61 -8.20
N GLU A 50 15.75 -0.27 -9.20
CA GLU A 50 14.71 -0.25 -10.23
C GLU A 50 13.34 -0.70 -9.68
N PHE A 51 13.31 -1.42 -8.56
CA PHE A 51 12.07 -1.64 -7.82
C PHE A 51 11.64 -0.35 -7.11
N LYS A 52 10.88 0.49 -7.82
CA LYS A 52 10.09 1.53 -7.16
C LYS A 52 9.12 0.84 -6.22
N LEU A 53 9.25 1.11 -4.92
CA LEU A 53 8.24 0.71 -3.93
C LEU A 53 6.87 1.15 -4.46
N LYS A 54 5.80 0.34 -4.30
CA LYS A 54 4.45 0.70 -4.78
C LYS A 54 4.03 2.12 -4.38
N LYS A 55 4.51 2.63 -3.24
CA LYS A 55 4.31 4.02 -2.76
C LYS A 55 5.06 5.11 -3.56
N GLU A 56 6.12 4.79 -4.29
CA GLU A 56 6.84 5.69 -5.19
C GLU A 56 6.28 5.67 -6.62
N ILE A 57 5.75 4.52 -7.09
CA ILE A 57 5.05 4.43 -8.39
C ILE A 57 3.79 5.29 -8.38
N SER A 58 3.05 5.30 -7.28
CA SER A 58 1.86 6.14 -7.11
C SER A 58 2.18 7.65 -7.14
N LYS A 59 3.41 8.08 -6.88
CA LYS A 59 3.73 9.52 -6.87
C LYS A 59 3.94 10.13 -8.26
N LYS A 60 4.11 9.35 -9.34
CA LYS A 60 4.73 9.90 -10.56
C LYS A 60 3.84 10.26 -11.74
N GLU A 61 2.67 9.66 -11.97
CA GLU A 61 1.86 10.11 -13.13
C GLU A 61 0.37 10.27 -12.89
N ASN A 62 -0.26 9.57 -11.94
CA ASN A 62 -1.68 9.79 -11.61
C ASN A 62 -2.05 9.39 -10.17
N GLY A 63 -1.11 8.94 -9.34
CA GLY A 63 -1.51 8.33 -8.07
C GLY A 63 -2.00 9.32 -7.01
N ASP A 64 -1.76 10.61 -7.18
CA ASP A 64 -2.48 11.64 -6.42
C ASP A 64 -3.96 11.66 -6.80
N ILE A 65 -4.29 11.52 -8.10
CA ILE A 65 -5.68 11.43 -8.58
C ILE A 65 -6.31 10.12 -8.11
N TYR A 66 -5.61 8.98 -8.20
CA TYR A 66 -6.10 7.70 -7.67
C TYR A 66 -6.30 7.74 -6.15
N TYR A 67 -5.44 8.44 -5.41
CA TYR A 67 -5.58 8.60 -3.97
C TYR A 67 -6.83 9.39 -3.60
N GLU A 68 -7.07 10.53 -4.27
CA GLU A 68 -8.31 11.30 -4.06
C GLU A 68 -9.55 10.50 -4.53
N LEU A 69 -9.49 9.78 -5.66
CA LEU A 69 -10.58 8.88 -6.11
C LEU A 69 -10.86 7.75 -5.11
N HIS A 70 -9.81 7.20 -4.48
CA HIS A 70 -9.96 6.16 -3.46
C HIS A 70 -10.68 6.69 -2.22
N LYS A 71 -10.35 7.90 -1.75
CA LYS A 71 -11.07 8.54 -0.62
C LYS A 71 -12.54 8.75 -0.95
N ILE A 72 -12.84 9.28 -2.14
CA ILE A 72 -14.21 9.44 -2.63
C ILE A 72 -14.96 8.09 -2.58
N GLY A 73 -14.34 7.01 -3.08
CA GLY A 73 -14.94 5.68 -3.06
C GLY A 73 -15.18 5.14 -1.64
N VAL A 74 -14.25 5.37 -0.71
CA VAL A 74 -14.41 4.97 0.70
C VAL A 74 -15.57 5.72 1.36
N ASN A 75 -15.68 7.03 1.14
CA ASN A 75 -16.75 7.87 1.70
C ASN A 75 -18.13 7.47 1.13
N ILE A 76 -18.23 7.26 -0.18
CA ILE A 76 -19.47 6.75 -0.81
C ILE A 76 -19.89 5.39 -0.20
N ASN A 77 -18.94 4.50 0.06
CA ASN A 77 -19.21 3.20 0.66
C ASN A 77 -19.65 3.31 2.13
N GLN A 78 -19.17 4.31 2.88
CA GLN A 78 -19.66 4.59 4.23
C GLN A 78 -21.11 5.08 4.22
N ILE A 79 -21.45 6.00 3.31
CA ILE A 79 -22.85 6.45 3.09
C ILE A 79 -23.73 5.25 2.72
N ALA A 80 -23.30 4.43 1.77
CA ALA A 80 -24.06 3.27 1.33
C ALA A 80 -24.30 2.27 2.48
N ARG A 81 -23.28 2.02 3.31
CA ARG A 81 -23.41 1.15 4.49
C ARG A 81 -24.35 1.74 5.53
N ALA A 82 -24.29 3.05 5.77
CA ALA A 82 -25.19 3.72 6.71
C ALA A 82 -26.65 3.60 6.24
N ILE A 83 -26.93 3.90 4.97
CA ILE A 83 -28.27 3.78 4.36
C ILE A 83 -28.77 2.34 4.43
N ASN A 84 -27.92 1.36 4.11
CA ASN A 84 -28.28 -0.06 4.10
C ASN A 84 -28.51 -0.64 5.50
N THR A 85 -27.96 -0.01 6.55
CA THR A 85 -28.06 -0.52 7.93
C THR A 85 -29.30 0.01 8.64
N ASP A 86 -29.67 1.27 8.43
CA ASP A 86 -30.80 1.90 9.13
C ASP A 86 -31.30 3.16 8.40
N ILE A 87 -32.22 2.97 7.43
CA ILE A 87 -32.72 4.06 6.59
C ILE A 87 -33.51 5.12 7.40
N ASP A 88 -34.12 4.72 8.51
CA ASP A 88 -34.89 5.61 9.39
C ASP A 88 -33.98 6.52 10.23
N LYS A 89 -32.75 6.09 10.53
CA LYS A 89 -31.71 6.96 11.10
C LYS A 89 -31.11 7.92 10.08
N PHE A 90 -31.03 7.52 8.81
CA PHE A 90 -30.50 8.39 7.75
C PHE A 90 -31.36 9.64 7.52
N ILE A 91 -32.67 9.56 7.78
CA ILE A 91 -33.62 10.67 7.63
C ILE A 91 -33.70 11.54 8.91
N ASN A 92 -33.08 11.11 10.01
CA ASN A 92 -33.05 11.86 11.27
C ASN A 92 -31.98 12.96 11.25
N GLN A 93 -32.30 14.07 11.92
CA GLN A 93 -31.55 15.34 11.86
C GLN A 93 -30.08 15.22 12.26
N ASP A 94 -29.75 14.27 13.15
CA ASP A 94 -28.39 14.02 13.64
C ASP A 94 -27.46 13.37 12.58
N PHE A 95 -28.01 12.60 11.63
CA PHE A 95 -27.21 11.95 10.57
C PHE A 95 -27.07 12.82 9.32
N ALA A 96 -27.90 13.87 9.21
CA ALA A 96 -27.82 14.83 8.11
C ALA A 96 -26.49 15.60 8.13
N GLU A 97 -25.96 15.91 9.31
CA GLU A 97 -24.68 16.60 9.46
C GLU A 97 -23.50 15.71 9.05
N ASP A 98 -23.48 14.45 9.47
CA ASP A 98 -22.48 13.46 9.04
C ASP A 98 -22.52 13.23 7.53
N PHE A 99 -23.71 13.17 6.94
CA PHE A 99 -23.88 13.06 5.50
C PHE A 99 -23.37 14.30 4.76
N ILE A 100 -23.70 15.51 5.26
CA ILE A 100 -23.23 16.78 4.68
C ILE A 100 -21.71 16.86 4.75
N ASN A 101 -21.10 16.52 5.89
CA ASN A 101 -19.65 16.51 6.07
C ASN A 101 -18.98 15.55 5.07
N LEU A 102 -19.48 14.33 4.93
CA LEU A 102 -18.92 13.36 3.99
C LEU A 102 -19.12 13.80 2.52
N PHE A 103 -20.22 14.46 2.22
CA PHE A 103 -20.52 15.00 0.89
C PHE A 103 -19.64 16.21 0.55
N GLU A 104 -19.35 17.08 1.52
CA GLU A 104 -18.38 18.16 1.39
C GLU A 104 -16.97 17.62 1.17
N GLU A 105 -16.56 16.58 1.90
CA GLU A 105 -15.28 15.90 1.66
C GLU A 105 -15.18 15.36 0.23
N ILE A 106 -16.22 14.68 -0.25
CA ILE A 106 -16.31 14.19 -1.64
C ILE A 106 -16.18 15.35 -2.63
N THR A 107 -16.88 16.46 -2.39
CA THR A 107 -16.88 17.63 -3.27
C THR A 107 -15.49 18.29 -3.32
N ASN A 108 -14.85 18.42 -2.17
CA ASN A 108 -13.50 18.97 -2.05
C ASN A 108 -12.46 18.08 -2.74
N ASP A 109 -12.57 16.76 -2.62
CA ASP A 109 -11.68 15.83 -3.30
C ASP A 109 -11.89 15.82 -4.82
N ILE A 110 -13.13 16.00 -5.30
CA ILE A 110 -13.44 16.20 -6.72
C ILE A 110 -12.81 17.50 -7.26
N GLU A 111 -12.90 18.61 -6.54
CA GLU A 111 -12.27 19.88 -6.96
C GLU A 111 -10.73 19.78 -6.96
N LYS A 112 -10.13 19.06 -6.01
CA LYS A 112 -8.68 18.76 -6.04
C LYS A 112 -8.27 17.92 -7.25
N ILE A 113 -9.11 16.99 -7.70
CA ILE A 113 -8.86 16.20 -8.90
C ILE A 113 -8.98 17.09 -10.15
N LYS A 114 -10.04 17.90 -10.24
CA LYS A 114 -10.29 18.82 -11.36
C LYS A 114 -9.16 19.83 -11.56
N GLY A 115 -8.51 20.29 -10.49
CA GLY A 115 -7.35 21.17 -10.58
C GLY A 115 -6.04 20.48 -11.03
N LYS A 116 -6.04 19.16 -11.19
CA LYS A 116 -4.88 18.33 -11.56
C LYS A 116 -5.01 17.67 -12.94
N ILE A 117 -6.16 17.81 -13.60
CA ILE A 117 -6.45 17.33 -14.96
C ILE A 117 -6.51 18.56 -15.89
#